data_AF-A0A963UNN2-F1
#
_entry.id   AF-A0A963UNN2-F1
#
_cell.length_a   1.000
_cell.length_b   1.000
_cell.length_c   1.000
_cell.angle_alpha   90.00
_cell.angle_beta   90.00
_cell.angle_gamma   90.00
#
_symmetry.space_group_name_H-M   'P 1'
#
loop_
_entity.id
_entity.type
_entity.pdbx_description
1 polymer ?
#
loop_
_entity_poly.entity_id
_entity_poly.type
_entity_poly.pdbx_seq_one_letter_code
_entity_poly.pdbx_strand_id
1 'polypeptide(L)' 'MNAIPIVLFGSAFWSRAVDFGFLVAEGMIESADIDLFTLVDTADEAVAVLESFYGGTPPP' A
#
# COMPACT_ATOMS: atom_id res chain seq x y z
N MET A 1 -9.74 -2.55 -14.36
CA MET A 1 -8.45 -1.87 -14.15
C MET A 1 -7.55 -2.82 -13.39
N ASN A 2 -6.27 -2.90 -13.75
CA ASN A 2 -5.32 -3.70 -12.98
C ASN A 2 -4.98 -2.93 -11.70
N ALA A 3 -5.06 -3.61 -10.55
CA ALA A 3 -4.63 -3.06 -9.28
C ALA A 3 -3.13 -2.71 -9.33
N ILE A 4 -2.73 -1.63 -8.67
CA ILE A 4 -1.34 -1.19 -8.57
C ILE A 4 -0.98 -1.15 -7.07
N PRO A 5 0.14 -1.76 -6.64
CA PRO A 5 0.54 -1.74 -5.25
C PRO A 5 1.10 -0.37 -4.88
N ILE A 6 0.70 0.17 -3.72
CA ILE A 6 1.16 1.45 -3.19
C ILE A 6 2.02 1.17 -1.95
N VAL A 7 3.33 1.26 -2.14
CA VAL A 7 4.31 1.05 -1.06
C VAL A 7 4.70 2.39 -0.45
N LEU A 8 4.47 2.55 0.86
CA LEU A 8 4.73 3.78 1.59
C LEU A 8 5.88 3.56 2.59
N PHE A 9 6.98 4.30 2.40
CA PHE A 9 8.15 4.23 3.27
C PHE A 9 8.01 5.07 4.53
N GLY A 10 8.44 4.51 5.66
CA GLY A 10 8.41 5.15 6.98
C GLY A 10 7.05 4.96 7.63
N SER A 11 6.80 3.75 8.13
CA SER A 11 5.53 3.35 8.74
C SER A 11 5.09 4.28 9.87
N ALA A 12 6.06 4.74 10.68
CA ALA A 12 5.84 5.68 11.78
C ALA A 12 5.35 7.07 11.31
N PHE A 13 5.74 7.51 10.12
CA PHE A 13 5.26 8.76 9.54
C PHE A 13 3.83 8.57 9.01
N TRP A 14 3.62 7.56 8.16
CA TRP A 14 2.35 7.36 7.47
C TRP A 14 1.20 6.95 8.38
N SER A 15 1.48 6.16 9.42
CA SER A 15 0.50 5.81 10.46
C SER A 15 -0.07 7.03 11.20
N ARG A 16 0.60 8.18 11.12
CA ARG A 16 0.14 9.45 11.70
C ARG A 16 -0.34 10.45 10.66
N ALA A 17 0.25 10.43 9.47
CA ALA A 17 -0.08 11.37 8.40
C ALA A 17 -1.45 11.07 7.78
N VAL A 18 -1.84 9.80 7.71
CA VAL A 18 -3.08 9.36 7.06
C VAL A 18 -3.81 8.35 7.95
N ASP A 19 -5.09 8.62 8.19
CA ASP A 19 -6.02 7.66 8.78
C ASP A 19 -6.86 7.02 7.66
N PHE A 20 -6.47 5.82 7.23
CA PHE A 20 -7.16 5.09 6.17
C PHE A 20 -8.58 4.69 6.57
N GLY A 21 -8.82 4.44 7.87
CA GLY A 21 -10.17 4.12 8.38
C GLY A 21 -11.10 5.33 8.25
N PHE A 22 -10.60 6.53 8.54
CA PHE A 22 -11.32 7.77 8.31
C PHE A 22 -11.63 8.00 6.82
N LEU A 23 -10.65 7.75 5.93
CA LEU A 23 -10.88 7.88 4.48
C LEU A 23 -11.97 6.94 3.96
N VAL A 24 -12.04 5.70 4.47
CA VAL A 24 -13.14 4.77 4.17
C VAL A 24 -14.47 5.28 4.72
N ALA A 25 -14.49 5.76 5.97
CA ALA A 25 -15.70 6.26 6.61
C ALA A 25 -16.31 7.47 5.88
N GLU A 26 -15.47 8.35 5.34
CA GLU A 26 -15.89 9.50 4.53
C GLU A 26 -16.20 9.14 3.06
N GLY A 27 -16.03 7.87 2.67
CA GLY A 27 -16.27 7.39 1.31
C GLY A 27 -15.26 7.89 0.28
N MET A 28 -14.06 8.27 0.72
CA MET A 28 -12.99 8.75 -0.16
C MET A 28 -12.26 7.59 -0.86
N ILE A 29 -12.21 6.42 -0.22
CA ILE A 29 -11.68 5.16 -0.76
C ILE A 29 -12.61 4.00 -0.38
N GLU A 30 -12.61 2.92 -1.16
CA GLU A 30 -13.31 1.69 -0.77
C GLU A 30 -12.51 0.92 0.28
N SER A 31 -13.18 0.10 1.10
CA SER A 31 -12.50 -0.76 2.08
C SER A 31 -11.51 -1.73 1.42
N ALA A 32 -11.79 -2.15 0.18
CA ALA A 32 -10.91 -3.04 -0.58
C ALA A 32 -9.65 -2.31 -1.09
N ASP A 33 -9.67 -0.97 -1.21
CA ASP A 33 -8.50 -0.20 -1.63
C ASP A 33 -7.43 -0.17 -0.55
N ILE A 34 -7.78 -0.43 0.72
CA ILE A 34 -6.81 -0.54 1.82
C ILE A 34 -5.78 -1.62 1.52
N ASP A 35 -6.18 -2.72 0.88
CA ASP A 35 -5.29 -3.83 0.55
C ASP A 35 -4.23 -3.46 -0.51
N LEU A 36 -4.38 -2.31 -1.19
CA LEU A 36 -3.38 -1.78 -2.11
C LEU A 36 -2.22 -1.09 -1.38
N PHE A 37 -2.42 -0.61 -0.15
CA PHE A 37 -1.42 0.12 0.60
C PHE A 37 -0.60 -0.82 1.48
N THR A 38 0.73 -0.69 1.41
CA THR A 38 1.62 -1.38 2.35
C THR A 38 2.63 -0.41 2.93
N LEU A 39 2.66 -0.30 4.26
CA LEU A 39 3.67 0.48 4.98
C LEU A 39 4.92 -0.38 5.16
N VAL A 40 6.08 0.16 4.80
CA VAL A 40 7.37 -0.49 4.91
C VAL A 40 8.41 0.45 5.51
N ASP A 41 9.43 -0.09 6.15
CA ASP A 41 10.55 0.68 6.71
C ASP A 41 11.88 0.38 6.00
N THR A 42 11.94 -0.70 5.22
CA THR A 42 13.15 -1.11 4.51
C THR A 42 12.93 -1.36 3.02
N ALA A 43 14.01 -1.29 2.24
CA ALA A 43 13.96 -1.59 0.82
C ALA A 43 13.62 -3.07 0.55
N ASP A 44 14.09 -3.97 1.40
CA ASP A 44 13.82 -5.41 1.27
C ASP A 44 12.32 -5.73 1.45
N GLU A 45 11.66 -5.07 2.40
CA GLU A 45 10.21 -5.17 2.57
C GLU A 45 9.47 -4.64 1.34
N ALA A 46 9.90 -3.51 0.77
CA ALA A 46 9.30 -2.97 -0.45
C ALA A 46 9.41 -3.96 -1.62
N VAL A 47 10.58 -4.57 -1.81
CA VAL A 47 10.79 -5.58 -2.84
C VAL A 47 9.89 -6.78 -2.60
N ALA A 48 9.80 -7.29 -1.36
CA ALA A 48 8.93 -8.41 -1.03
C ALA A 48 7.45 -8.14 -1.34
N VAL A 49 6.97 -6.91 -1.10
CA VAL A 49 5.60 -6.50 -1.46
C VAL A 49 5.39 -6.52 -2.96
N LEU A 50 6.32 -5.95 -3.73
CA LEU A 50 6.25 -5.94 -5.19
C LEU A 50 6.31 -7.36 -5.77
N GLU A 51 7.20 -8.21 -5.27
CA GLU A 51 7.30 -9.62 -5.68
C GLU A 51 6.02 -10.40 -5.38
N SER A 52 5.45 -10.21 -4.18
CA SER A 52 4.20 -10.84 -3.77
C SER A 52 3.02 -10.39 -4.63
N PHE A 53 2.96 -9.10 -4.98
CA PHE A 53 1.87 -8.54 -5.76
C PHE A 53 1.93 -8.98 -7.23
N TYR A 54 3.13 -8.95 -7.81
CA TYR A 54 3.35 -9.23 -9.23
C TYR A 54 3.72 -10.69 -9.53
N GLY A 55 3.85 -11.54 -8.52
CA GLY A 55 4.28 -12.93 -8.68
C GLY A 55 5.65 -13.06 -9.33
N GLY A 56 6.56 -12.12 -9.08
CA GLY A 56 7.89 -12.06 -9.69
C GLY A 56 7.95 -11.52 -11.13
N THR A 57 6.87 -10.95 -11.66
CA THR A 57 6.86 -10.34 -13.02
C THR A 57 6.70 -8.82 -12.93
N PRO A 58 7.77 -8.01 -13.09
CA PRO A 58 7.67 -6.56 -13.00
C PRO A 58 6.57 -6.00 -13.92
N PRO A 59 5.88 -4.91 -13.52
CA PRO A 59 4.98 -4.22 -14.44
C PRO A 59 5.76 -3.80 -15.72
N PRO A 60 5.09 -3.80 -16.88
CA PRO A 60 5.72 -3.51 -18.17
C PRO A 60 6.30 -2.09 -18.26
#